data_AF-A0A954JW90-F1
#
_entry.id   AF-A0A954JW90-F1
#
_cell.length_a   1.000
_cell.length_b   1.000
_cell.length_c   1.000
_cell.angle_alpha   90.00
_cell.angle_beta   90.00
_cell.angle_gamma   90.00
#
_symmetry.space_group_name_H-M   'P 1'
#
loop_
_entity.id
_entity.type
_entity.pdbx_description
1 polymer ?
#
loop_
_entity_poly.entity_id
_entity_poly.type
_entity_poly.pdbx_seq_one_letter_code
_entity_poly.pdbx_strand_id
1 'polypeptide(L)'
;MPPRSLKKLLLICLNLTLLLSLSAFASAADKYELKVVTDRPEALYKTGETAKFLISLTKNGAPVSGEKVSYTVDNFIGGAAGYPKGTLTLGDKPAEVEVTSDKPGFLRCIVKAGAPVNQTGTAGAGFSPEKIPLSQPVPADFDQFWADQKQQLAQVPLKAKLTPVKQKDAEVEAFDVQVDCLGGAPVSGYFGKPKDAKAKSLPAILWVHGAGVRSSALGNAVKGASNGMLSMDINAHGLPNGKPAQYYKELADGKLKGYRQEGRESRDKVYFRGMFLRLVRAIDFLTSQPEWDGKTVIVIGHSQGGGQALAAGGLDNRVTFIATGVPAICDHSGRAAGRINGWPKLVETGADGKPDPTQLEAAAYVDAVNFATRAKADAIMSVGFIDAVCPPSSCYAAYNQLKGKKQIINKPLMGHAAPADVHKAFFDAVLEHVKEQAKK
;
A
#
# COMPACT_ATOMS: atom_id res chain seq x y z
N MET A 1 25.43 77.96 42.52
CA MET A 1 24.48 78.66 43.41
C MET A 1 23.14 77.92 43.37
N PRO A 2 22.59 77.48 44.52
CA PRO A 2 21.24 76.90 44.63
C PRO A 2 20.20 78.05 44.84
N PRO A 3 18.89 77.87 45.16
CA PRO A 3 18.21 76.65 45.63
C PRO A 3 16.69 76.46 45.27
N ARG A 4 16.17 75.31 45.76
CA ARG A 4 14.87 75.07 46.47
C ARG A 4 13.53 74.89 45.73
N SER A 5 12.93 73.75 46.07
CA SER A 5 11.54 73.26 45.92
C SER A 5 10.48 74.06 46.70
N LEU A 6 9.20 73.93 46.29
CA LEU A 6 8.01 73.55 47.12
C LEU A 6 6.75 73.55 46.20
N LYS A 7 6.15 72.40 45.84
CA LYS A 7 5.01 71.66 46.46
C LYS A 7 3.61 72.31 46.35
N LYS A 8 2.66 71.47 45.85
CA LYS A 8 1.20 71.36 46.11
C LYS A 8 0.29 72.41 45.42
N LEU A 9 -0.93 72.14 44.95
CA LEU A 9 -1.89 71.01 44.81
C LEU A 9 -3.13 71.72 44.18
N LEU A 10 -3.85 71.25 43.15
CA LEU A 10 -5.13 70.51 43.29
C LEU A 10 -6.05 70.86 42.07
N LEU A 11 -6.72 69.83 41.51
CA LEU A 11 -8.11 69.79 40.98
C LEU A 11 -8.49 70.13 39.49
N ILE A 12 -8.84 69.04 38.76
CA ILE A 12 -10.05 68.75 37.94
C ILE A 12 -10.21 69.30 36.49
N CYS A 13 -10.23 68.38 35.52
CA CYS A 13 -11.31 68.00 34.55
C CYS A 13 -10.71 67.51 33.22
N LEU A 14 -10.65 66.20 32.99
CA LEU A 14 -11.60 65.41 32.18
C LEU A 14 -11.29 65.44 30.66
N ASN A 15 -10.56 64.43 30.17
CA ASN A 15 -10.82 63.88 28.85
C ASN A 15 -10.51 62.38 28.81
N LEU A 16 -11.48 61.67 28.27
CA LEU A 16 -11.75 60.25 28.38
C LEU A 16 -11.21 59.56 27.11
N THR A 17 -10.20 58.71 27.25
CA THR A 17 -9.85 57.71 26.22
C THR A 17 -9.54 56.38 26.89
N LEU A 18 -10.61 55.66 27.20
CA LEU A 18 -10.57 54.26 27.61
C LEU A 18 -10.45 53.41 26.33
N LEU A 19 -9.24 52.99 25.96
CA LEU A 19 -9.06 51.90 25.01
C LEU A 19 -9.54 50.60 25.68
N LEU A 20 -10.75 50.15 25.35
CA LEU A 20 -11.17 48.78 25.62
C LEU A 20 -10.34 47.82 24.76
N SER A 21 -9.47 47.06 25.41
CA SER A 21 -8.96 45.81 24.84
C SER A 21 -10.11 44.80 24.77
N LEU A 22 -10.77 44.69 23.61
CA LEU A 22 -11.62 43.54 23.32
C LEU A 22 -10.71 42.33 23.08
N SER A 23 -10.44 41.56 24.13
CA SER A 23 -9.99 40.18 24.02
C SER A 23 -11.19 39.36 23.52
N ALA A 24 -11.29 39.17 22.20
CA ALA A 24 -12.20 38.19 21.64
C ALA A 24 -11.72 36.79 22.09
N PHE A 25 -12.33 36.25 23.15
CA PHE A 25 -12.24 34.83 23.47
C PHE A 25 -12.95 34.07 22.35
N ALA A 26 -12.21 33.63 21.34
CA ALA A 26 -12.69 32.59 20.44
C ALA A 26 -12.91 31.34 21.31
N SER A 27 -14.17 30.99 21.60
CA SER A 27 -14.50 29.70 22.18
C SER A 27 -13.92 28.63 21.24
N ALA A 28 -12.99 27.82 21.72
CA ALA A 28 -12.53 26.68 20.95
C ALA A 28 -13.75 25.83 20.60
N ALA A 29 -13.91 25.49 19.32
CA ALA A 29 -14.98 24.62 18.88
C ALA A 29 -14.85 23.27 19.59
N ASP A 30 -15.98 22.72 20.03
CA ASP A 30 -16.01 21.42 20.68
C ASP A 30 -15.36 20.35 19.80
N LYS A 31 -14.29 19.73 20.31
CA LYS A 31 -13.56 18.68 19.62
C LYS A 31 -14.02 17.33 20.14
N TYR A 32 -14.87 16.67 19.37
CA TYR A 32 -15.22 15.27 19.63
C TYR A 32 -14.14 14.32 19.08
N GLU A 33 -13.96 13.17 19.73
CA GLU A 33 -13.14 12.06 19.24
C GLU A 33 -13.82 10.73 19.53
N LEU A 34 -14.35 10.11 18.47
CA LEU A 34 -14.89 8.75 18.49
C LEU A 34 -13.75 7.75 18.29
N LYS A 35 -13.48 6.96 19.31
CA LYS A 35 -12.45 5.92 19.29
C LYS A 35 -13.09 4.54 19.25
N VAL A 36 -12.70 3.76 18.25
CA VAL A 36 -13.08 2.36 18.06
C VAL A 36 -11.80 1.55 17.98
N VAL A 37 -11.60 0.62 18.92
CA VAL A 37 -10.42 -0.24 19.00
C VAL A 37 -10.82 -1.65 19.41
N THR A 38 -9.89 -2.59 19.38
CA THR A 38 -10.04 -3.91 19.99
C THR A 38 -9.61 -3.90 21.47
N ASP A 39 -10.02 -4.91 22.22
CA ASP A 39 -9.60 -5.13 23.63
C ASP A 39 -8.10 -5.36 23.83
N ARG A 40 -7.36 -5.63 22.75
CA ARG A 40 -5.89 -5.72 22.75
C ARG A 40 -5.28 -4.97 21.55
N PRO A 41 -4.08 -4.40 21.68
CA PRO A 41 -3.46 -3.56 20.65
C PRO A 41 -3.17 -4.28 19.34
N GLU A 42 -2.83 -5.57 19.38
CA GLU A 42 -2.45 -6.35 18.20
C GLU A 42 -3.66 -6.68 17.32
N ALA A 43 -4.87 -6.66 17.89
CA ALA A 43 -6.11 -7.04 17.25
C ALA A 43 -6.09 -8.44 16.60
N LEU A 44 -5.32 -9.36 17.17
CA LEU A 44 -5.15 -10.73 16.70
C LEU A 44 -5.73 -11.72 17.72
N TYR A 45 -6.48 -12.67 17.21
CA TYR A 45 -7.24 -13.66 17.97
C TYR A 45 -7.09 -15.03 17.32
N LYS A 46 -7.26 -16.11 18.08
CA LYS A 46 -7.44 -17.45 17.52
C LYS A 46 -8.87 -17.61 17.00
N THR A 47 -9.07 -18.42 15.97
CA THR A 47 -10.43 -18.86 15.60
C THR A 47 -11.12 -19.51 16.81
N GLY A 48 -12.37 -19.13 17.05
CA GLY A 48 -13.16 -19.54 18.22
C GLY A 48 -12.97 -18.65 19.47
N GLU A 49 -11.96 -17.77 19.50
CA GLU A 49 -11.79 -16.79 20.57
C GLU A 49 -12.77 -15.61 20.40
N THR A 50 -13.23 -15.04 21.51
CA THR A 50 -14.04 -13.82 21.51
C THR A 50 -13.14 -12.59 21.43
N ALA A 51 -13.38 -11.74 20.44
CA ALA A 51 -12.83 -10.41 20.35
C ALA A 51 -13.87 -9.38 20.81
N LYS A 52 -13.41 -8.32 21.48
CA LYS A 52 -14.27 -7.19 21.85
C LYS A 52 -13.82 -5.95 21.11
N PHE A 53 -14.76 -5.29 20.43
CA PHE A 53 -14.59 -3.92 19.99
C PHE A 53 -15.00 -2.98 21.11
N LEU A 54 -14.13 -2.05 21.47
CA LEU A 54 -14.33 -1.04 22.50
C LEU A 54 -14.62 0.30 21.83
N ILE A 55 -15.78 0.88 22.16
CA ILE A 55 -16.28 2.14 21.60
C ILE A 55 -16.32 3.19 22.70
N SER A 56 -15.64 4.31 22.49
CA SER A 56 -15.65 5.45 23.40
C SER A 56 -15.74 6.76 22.63
N LEU A 57 -16.29 7.78 23.27
CA LEU A 57 -16.39 9.12 22.73
C LEU A 57 -15.85 10.09 23.77
N THR A 58 -14.96 10.97 23.35
CA THR A 58 -14.52 12.11 24.17
C THR A 58 -14.92 13.42 23.53
N LYS A 59 -15.11 14.45 24.36
CA LYS A 59 -15.33 15.84 23.98
C LYS A 59 -14.32 16.68 24.73
N ASN A 60 -13.44 17.35 24.00
CA ASN A 60 -12.33 18.13 24.56
C ASN A 60 -11.47 17.30 25.56
N GLY A 61 -11.33 15.99 25.29
CA GLY A 61 -10.58 15.04 26.13
C GLY A 61 -11.36 14.41 27.29
N ALA A 62 -12.56 14.89 27.61
CA ALA A 62 -13.42 14.31 28.65
C ALA A 62 -14.38 13.27 28.06
N PRO A 63 -14.66 12.13 28.73
CA PRO A 63 -15.66 11.16 28.29
C PRO A 63 -17.05 11.79 28.08
N VAL A 64 -17.78 11.31 27.07
CA VAL A 64 -19.15 11.72 26.78
C VAL A 64 -20.12 10.58 27.09
N SER A 65 -21.06 10.86 28.00
CA SER A 65 -22.12 9.93 28.40
C SER A 65 -23.47 10.33 27.81
N GLY A 66 -24.30 9.34 27.47
CA GLY A 66 -25.66 9.52 26.95
C GLY A 66 -25.77 9.62 25.41
N GLU A 67 -24.64 9.75 24.71
CA GLU A 67 -24.64 9.82 23.24
C GLU A 67 -24.94 8.47 22.58
N LYS A 68 -25.81 8.48 21.57
CA LYS A 68 -26.17 7.26 20.83
C LYS A 68 -25.33 7.11 19.57
N VAL A 69 -24.74 5.93 19.40
CA VAL A 69 -24.00 5.56 18.19
C VAL A 69 -24.61 4.32 17.56
N SER A 70 -24.59 4.26 16.24
CA SER A 70 -24.91 3.03 15.51
C SER A 70 -23.64 2.25 15.22
N TYR A 71 -23.71 0.92 15.23
CA TYR A 71 -22.60 0.06 14.88
C TYR A 71 -23.04 -1.07 13.94
N THR A 72 -22.09 -1.52 13.12
CA THR A 72 -22.22 -2.69 12.26
C THR A 72 -20.90 -3.45 12.23
N VAL A 73 -20.98 -4.76 12.43
CA VAL A 73 -19.87 -5.69 12.17
C VAL A 73 -20.07 -6.34 10.80
N ASP A 74 -19.00 -6.45 10.01
CA ASP A 74 -19.00 -7.19 8.75
C ASP A 74 -17.65 -7.89 8.46
N ASN A 75 -17.63 -8.71 7.41
CA ASN A 75 -16.45 -9.40 6.87
C ASN A 75 -15.99 -8.83 5.52
N PHE A 76 -16.21 -7.54 5.27
CA PHE A 76 -15.87 -6.80 4.04
C PHE A 76 -16.68 -7.14 2.77
N ILE A 77 -17.51 -8.18 2.76
CA ILE A 77 -18.30 -8.57 1.58
C ILE A 77 -19.52 -7.65 1.35
N GLY A 78 -19.89 -6.87 2.36
CA GLY A 78 -21.09 -6.04 2.35
C GLY A 78 -22.30 -6.81 2.91
N GLY A 79 -23.14 -6.08 3.65
CA GLY A 79 -24.23 -6.66 4.42
C GLY A 79 -23.77 -7.22 5.77
N ALA A 80 -24.45 -6.82 6.84
CA ALA A 80 -24.23 -7.33 8.20
C ALA A 80 -24.92 -8.69 8.44
N ALA A 81 -25.20 -9.44 7.38
CA ALA A 81 -25.98 -10.67 7.49
C ALA A 81 -25.20 -11.70 8.32
N GLY A 82 -25.77 -12.12 9.46
CA GLY A 82 -25.10 -13.02 10.39
C GLY A 82 -24.08 -12.36 11.33
N TYR A 83 -23.94 -11.03 11.31
CA TYR A 83 -23.03 -10.30 12.19
C TYR A 83 -23.76 -9.27 13.08
N PRO A 84 -23.21 -8.93 14.27
CA PRO A 84 -23.80 -7.94 15.15
C PRO A 84 -24.00 -6.57 14.50
N LYS A 85 -25.16 -5.96 14.73
CA LYS A 85 -25.47 -4.58 14.37
C LYS A 85 -26.48 -4.00 15.34
N GLY A 86 -26.46 -2.70 15.56
CA GLY A 86 -27.44 -2.04 16.43
C GLY A 86 -27.05 -0.62 16.81
N THR A 87 -27.63 -0.17 17.92
CA THR A 87 -27.34 1.13 18.52
C THR A 87 -26.86 0.91 19.95
N LEU A 88 -25.86 1.67 20.37
CA LEU A 88 -25.30 1.69 21.73
C LEU A 88 -25.47 3.10 22.29
N THR A 89 -25.71 3.19 23.60
CA THR A 89 -25.60 4.46 24.34
C THR A 89 -24.23 4.46 25.02
N LEU A 90 -23.41 5.46 24.72
CA LEU A 90 -22.07 5.58 25.27
C LEU A 90 -22.12 6.11 26.70
N GLY A 91 -21.17 5.67 27.52
CA GLY A 91 -21.02 6.08 28.91
C GLY A 91 -19.56 6.40 29.23
N ASP A 92 -19.26 6.56 30.52
CA ASP A 92 -17.90 6.83 31.00
C ASP A 92 -16.92 5.66 30.72
N LYS A 93 -17.45 4.44 30.65
CA LYS A 93 -16.70 3.24 30.24
C LYS A 93 -16.97 2.93 28.75
N PRO A 94 -15.97 2.40 28.02
CA PRO A 94 -16.20 1.99 26.64
C PRO A 94 -17.35 0.98 26.53
N ALA A 95 -18.23 1.20 25.55
CA ALA A 95 -19.23 0.20 25.18
C ALA A 95 -18.54 -0.96 24.43
N GLU A 96 -19.03 -2.18 24.63
CA GLU A 96 -18.42 -3.38 24.05
C GLU A 96 -19.33 -4.00 22.98
N VAL A 97 -18.72 -4.43 21.88
CA VAL A 97 -19.35 -5.30 20.88
C VAL A 97 -18.50 -6.55 20.76
N GLU A 98 -19.04 -7.68 21.19
CA GLU A 98 -18.36 -8.98 21.13
C GLU A 98 -18.58 -9.65 19.77
N VAL A 99 -17.53 -10.26 19.24
CA VAL A 99 -17.55 -11.03 17.99
C VAL A 99 -16.63 -12.26 18.11
N THR A 100 -16.98 -13.30 17.37
CA THR A 100 -16.15 -14.51 17.22
C THR A 100 -16.16 -14.93 15.76
N SER A 101 -15.08 -15.56 15.31
CA SER A 101 -15.03 -16.23 14.01
C SER A 101 -14.53 -17.66 14.18
N ASP A 102 -15.25 -18.63 13.63
CA ASP A 102 -14.84 -20.04 13.52
C ASP A 102 -13.85 -20.28 12.37
N LYS A 103 -13.72 -19.30 11.46
CA LYS A 103 -12.89 -19.37 10.26
C LYS A 103 -11.74 -18.35 10.31
N PRO A 104 -10.57 -18.69 9.75
CA PRO A 104 -9.51 -17.72 9.51
C PRO A 104 -9.99 -16.53 8.67
N GLY A 105 -9.75 -15.31 9.11
CA GLY A 105 -10.25 -14.13 8.41
C GLY A 105 -10.18 -12.84 9.23
N PHE A 106 -10.88 -11.83 8.74
CA PHE A 106 -10.99 -10.52 9.40
C PHE A 106 -12.45 -10.10 9.51
N LEU A 107 -12.80 -9.58 10.67
CA LEU A 107 -14.04 -8.84 10.88
C LEU A 107 -13.70 -7.38 11.17
N ARG A 108 -14.56 -6.44 10.80
CA ARG A 108 -14.44 -5.05 11.20
C ARG A 108 -15.72 -4.53 11.84
N CYS A 109 -15.58 -3.66 12.82
CA CYS A 109 -16.67 -2.92 13.42
C CYS A 109 -16.62 -1.47 12.92
N ILE A 110 -17.70 -1.02 12.30
CA ILE A 110 -17.90 0.35 11.83
C ILE A 110 -18.91 1.01 12.76
N VAL A 111 -18.52 2.11 13.38
CA VAL A 111 -19.35 2.87 14.31
C VAL A 111 -19.60 4.26 13.74
N LYS A 112 -20.85 4.69 13.71
CA LYS A 112 -21.24 6.03 13.26
C LYS A 112 -21.94 6.78 14.38
N ALA A 113 -21.42 7.97 14.67
CA ALA A 113 -22.03 8.93 15.58
C ALA A 113 -22.69 10.06 14.75
N GLY A 114 -23.95 10.37 15.07
CA GLY A 114 -24.71 11.44 14.41
C GLY A 114 -24.27 12.83 14.87
N ALA A 115 -25.05 13.86 14.50
CA ALA A 115 -24.84 15.21 15.02
C ALA A 115 -25.00 15.23 16.55
N PRO A 116 -24.17 16.02 17.29
CA PRO A 116 -23.17 16.96 16.79
C PRO A 116 -21.81 16.33 16.44
N VAL A 117 -21.57 15.06 16.78
CA VAL A 117 -20.28 14.37 16.65
C VAL A 117 -19.86 14.22 15.19
N ASN A 118 -20.75 13.73 14.31
CA ASN A 118 -20.53 13.52 12.88
C ASN A 118 -19.23 12.76 12.53
N GLN A 119 -18.92 11.69 13.25
CA GLN A 119 -17.72 10.87 13.03
C GLN A 119 -18.06 9.42 12.71
N THR A 120 -17.15 8.77 11.97
CA THR A 120 -17.15 7.33 11.77
C THR A 120 -15.82 6.76 12.27
N GLY A 121 -15.88 5.79 13.18
CA GLY A 121 -14.73 5.04 13.65
C GLY A 121 -14.78 3.61 13.13
N THR A 122 -13.63 3.02 12.82
CA THR A 122 -13.54 1.62 12.41
C THR A 122 -12.38 0.92 13.09
N ALA A 123 -12.59 -0.31 13.55
CA ALA A 123 -11.54 -1.21 14.00
C ALA A 123 -11.69 -2.57 13.31
N GLY A 124 -10.56 -3.24 13.06
CA GLY A 124 -10.53 -4.60 12.50
C GLY A 124 -9.96 -5.58 13.51
N ALA A 125 -10.48 -6.80 13.52
CA ALA A 125 -9.99 -7.94 14.30
C ALA A 125 -9.64 -9.09 13.36
N GLY A 126 -8.40 -9.60 13.47
CA GLY A 126 -7.91 -10.74 12.71
C GLY A 126 -8.02 -12.04 13.51
N PHE A 127 -8.69 -13.04 12.94
CA PHE A 127 -8.85 -14.38 13.53
C PHE A 127 -7.97 -15.38 12.77
N SER A 128 -6.93 -15.90 13.43
CA SER A 128 -5.89 -16.78 12.85
C SER A 128 -5.51 -16.43 11.40
N PRO A 129 -5.12 -15.18 11.10
CA PRO A 129 -4.91 -14.74 9.72
C PRO A 129 -3.76 -15.48 9.03
N GLU A 130 -2.82 -16.05 9.77
CA GLU A 130 -1.75 -16.93 9.28
C GLU A 130 -2.25 -18.25 8.69
N LYS A 131 -3.51 -18.60 8.95
CA LYS A 131 -4.18 -19.80 8.42
C LYS A 131 -5.08 -19.52 7.22
N ILE A 132 -5.13 -18.28 6.72
CA ILE A 132 -5.90 -17.94 5.52
C ILE A 132 -5.26 -18.63 4.31
N PRO A 133 -5.96 -19.56 3.63
CA PRO A 133 -5.41 -20.28 2.50
C PRO A 133 -5.59 -19.50 1.19
N LEU A 134 -5.00 -20.01 0.11
CA LEU A 134 -5.41 -19.67 -1.25
C LEU A 134 -6.93 -19.81 -1.41
N SER A 135 -7.56 -18.90 -2.15
CA SER A 135 -9.00 -18.99 -2.44
C SER A 135 -9.35 -20.02 -3.52
N GLN A 136 -8.37 -20.38 -4.35
CA GLN A 136 -8.48 -21.40 -5.39
C GLN A 136 -7.12 -22.10 -5.55
N PRO A 137 -7.09 -23.36 -6.03
CA PRO A 137 -5.85 -23.99 -6.46
C PRO A 137 -5.16 -23.17 -7.56
N VAL A 138 -3.82 -23.20 -7.60
CA VAL A 138 -3.07 -22.63 -8.70
C VAL A 138 -3.39 -23.43 -9.98
N PRO A 139 -3.60 -22.79 -11.16
CA PRO A 139 -3.76 -23.50 -12.42
C PRO A 139 -2.59 -24.46 -12.69
N ALA A 140 -2.89 -25.66 -13.19
CA ALA A 140 -1.89 -26.72 -13.40
C ALA A 140 -0.80 -26.32 -14.40
N ASP A 141 -1.15 -25.51 -15.40
CA ASP A 141 -0.27 -24.98 -16.44
C ASP A 141 0.25 -23.56 -16.14
N PHE A 142 0.06 -23.02 -14.91
CA PHE A 142 0.50 -21.67 -14.55
C PHE A 142 2.00 -21.44 -14.81
N ASP A 143 2.85 -22.41 -14.42
CA ASP A 143 4.29 -22.33 -14.64
C ASP A 143 4.65 -22.36 -16.12
N GLN A 144 4.03 -23.25 -16.89
CA GLN A 144 4.27 -23.36 -18.32
C GLN A 144 3.83 -22.08 -19.04
N PHE A 145 2.66 -21.55 -18.70
CA PHE A 145 2.15 -20.29 -19.26
C PHE A 145 3.16 -19.16 -19.09
N TRP A 146 3.66 -18.93 -17.87
CA TRP A 146 4.63 -17.86 -17.62
C TRP A 146 6.04 -18.16 -18.15
N ALA A 147 6.44 -19.42 -18.26
CA ALA A 147 7.66 -19.81 -18.96
C ALA A 147 7.58 -19.42 -20.45
N ASP A 148 6.45 -19.72 -21.11
CA ASP A 148 6.22 -19.34 -22.52
C ASP A 148 6.22 -17.82 -22.69
N GLN A 149 5.61 -17.07 -21.77
CA GLN A 149 5.65 -15.60 -21.80
C GLN A 149 7.08 -15.06 -21.71
N LYS A 150 7.91 -15.62 -20.81
CA LYS A 150 9.32 -15.23 -20.67
C LYS A 150 10.13 -15.62 -21.90
N GLN A 151 9.85 -16.77 -22.52
CA GLN A 151 10.50 -17.18 -23.76
C GLN A 151 10.18 -16.21 -24.92
N GLN A 152 8.92 -15.81 -25.05
CA GLN A 152 8.52 -14.79 -26.03
C GLN A 152 9.19 -13.44 -25.74
N LEU A 153 9.26 -13.03 -24.47
CA LEU A 153 9.96 -11.82 -24.08
C LEU A 153 11.45 -11.90 -24.46
N ALA A 154 12.11 -13.03 -24.25
CA ALA A 154 13.53 -13.21 -24.57
C ALA A 154 13.84 -13.08 -26.07
N GLN A 155 12.86 -13.25 -26.96
CA GLN A 155 13.02 -13.00 -28.40
C GLN A 155 13.06 -11.51 -28.75
N VAL A 156 12.59 -10.63 -27.86
CA VAL A 156 12.65 -9.18 -28.05
C VAL A 156 14.03 -8.70 -27.59
N PRO A 157 14.89 -8.13 -28.47
CA PRO A 157 16.22 -7.66 -28.08
C PRO A 157 16.17 -6.68 -26.90
N LEU A 158 17.16 -6.77 -26.00
CA LEU A 158 17.29 -5.86 -24.85
C LEU A 158 17.87 -4.50 -25.29
N LYS A 159 17.12 -3.77 -26.12
CA LYS A 159 17.51 -2.43 -26.57
C LYS A 159 17.05 -1.41 -25.54
N ALA A 160 18.01 -0.73 -24.92
CA ALA A 160 17.78 0.32 -23.94
C ALA A 160 18.23 1.67 -24.49
N LYS A 161 17.37 2.68 -24.41
CA LYS A 161 17.70 4.09 -24.64
C LYS A 161 17.84 4.78 -23.30
N LEU A 162 19.03 5.31 -23.00
CA LEU A 162 19.33 6.05 -21.78
C LEU A 162 19.50 7.53 -22.13
N THR A 163 18.66 8.39 -21.56
CA THR A 163 18.76 9.85 -21.72
C THR A 163 19.20 10.46 -20.39
N PRO A 164 20.35 11.14 -20.28
CA PRO A 164 20.80 11.73 -19.01
C PRO A 164 19.78 12.71 -18.43
N VAL A 165 19.59 12.68 -17.11
CA VAL A 165 18.68 13.57 -16.36
C VAL A 165 19.43 14.24 -15.22
N LYS A 166 19.20 15.54 -15.05
CA LYS A 166 19.79 16.31 -13.95
C LYS A 166 19.19 15.92 -12.61
N GLN A 167 20.04 15.78 -11.62
CA GLN A 167 19.67 15.55 -10.22
C GLN A 167 20.70 16.23 -9.29
N LYS A 168 20.44 16.29 -7.97
CA LYS A 168 21.20 17.14 -7.02
C LYS A 168 22.45 16.51 -6.41
N ASP A 169 22.50 15.19 -6.29
CA ASP A 169 23.60 14.44 -5.69
C ASP A 169 24.78 14.35 -6.68
N ALA A 170 25.93 14.94 -6.35
CA ALA A 170 27.07 14.97 -7.26
C ALA A 170 27.65 13.58 -7.56
N GLU A 171 27.39 12.57 -6.73
CA GLU A 171 27.97 11.22 -6.84
C GLU A 171 27.11 10.24 -7.65
N VAL A 172 25.91 10.66 -8.04
CA VAL A 172 24.94 9.83 -8.77
C VAL A 172 24.84 10.27 -10.24
N GLU A 173 24.75 9.31 -11.14
CA GLU A 173 24.27 9.52 -12.50
C GLU A 173 22.83 9.03 -12.60
N ALA A 174 21.97 9.76 -13.30
CA ALA A 174 20.59 9.38 -13.51
C ALA A 174 20.18 9.51 -14.97
N PHE A 175 19.33 8.61 -15.42
CA PHE A 175 18.87 8.48 -16.80
C PHE A 175 17.35 8.27 -16.84
N ASP A 176 16.68 8.88 -17.81
CA ASP A 176 15.37 8.43 -18.29
C ASP A 176 15.60 7.28 -19.26
N VAL A 177 15.06 6.12 -18.91
CA VAL A 177 15.33 4.84 -19.58
C VAL A 177 14.07 4.30 -20.21
N GLN A 178 14.18 3.96 -21.49
CA GLN A 178 13.19 3.15 -22.19
C GLN A 178 13.85 1.85 -22.67
N VAL A 179 13.27 0.71 -22.31
CA VAL A 179 13.73 -0.61 -22.76
C VAL A 179 12.61 -1.27 -23.54
N ASP A 180 12.90 -1.72 -24.76
CA ASP A 180 11.95 -2.46 -25.58
C ASP A 180 11.36 -3.63 -24.76
N CYS A 181 10.09 -3.96 -24.96
CA CYS A 181 9.39 -5.01 -24.23
C CYS A 181 8.30 -5.64 -25.10
N LEU A 182 7.95 -6.89 -24.80
CA LEU A 182 6.84 -7.59 -25.46
C LEU A 182 5.52 -6.85 -25.21
N GLY A 183 4.66 -6.78 -26.24
CA GLY A 183 3.32 -6.15 -26.14
C GLY A 183 3.28 -4.65 -26.46
N GLY A 184 4.35 -4.08 -27.04
CA GLY A 184 4.38 -2.73 -27.62
C GLY A 184 4.60 -1.59 -26.62
N ALA A 185 4.24 -1.76 -25.35
CA ALA A 185 4.58 -0.81 -24.28
C ALA A 185 5.98 -1.14 -23.70
N PRO A 186 6.98 -0.24 -23.79
CA PRO A 186 8.32 -0.49 -23.26
C PRO A 186 8.31 -0.49 -21.73
N VAL A 187 9.40 -0.96 -21.12
CA VAL A 187 9.74 -0.52 -19.76
C VAL A 187 10.11 0.96 -19.86
N SER A 188 9.51 1.81 -19.03
CA SER A 188 9.84 3.23 -18.99
C SER A 188 10.00 3.68 -17.55
N GLY A 189 11.15 4.27 -17.23
CA GLY A 189 11.51 4.56 -15.84
C GLY A 189 12.76 5.42 -15.69
N TYR A 190 13.00 5.92 -14.50
CA TYR A 190 14.27 6.54 -14.16
C TYR A 190 15.22 5.49 -13.57
N PHE A 191 16.47 5.50 -14.03
CA PHE A 191 17.55 4.65 -13.55
C PHE A 191 18.66 5.52 -12.97
N GLY A 192 19.15 5.17 -11.79
CA GLY A 192 20.27 5.83 -11.13
C GLY A 192 21.35 4.84 -10.72
N LYS A 193 22.60 5.29 -10.76
CA LYS A 193 23.77 4.54 -10.26
C LYS A 193 24.84 5.48 -9.71
N PRO A 194 25.70 5.04 -8.77
CA PRO A 194 26.92 5.76 -8.41
C PRO A 194 27.88 5.90 -9.61
N LYS A 195 28.53 7.06 -9.75
CA LYS A 195 29.46 7.37 -10.87
C LYS A 195 30.63 6.40 -10.98
N ASP A 196 31.31 6.17 -9.86
CA ASP A 196 32.56 5.39 -9.83
C ASP A 196 32.34 3.94 -9.36
N ALA A 197 31.15 3.40 -9.63
CA ALA A 197 30.81 2.04 -9.28
C ALA A 197 31.70 1.03 -10.03
N LYS A 198 32.33 0.12 -9.29
CA LYS A 198 33.17 -0.93 -9.89
C LYS A 198 32.30 -2.00 -10.54
N ALA A 199 32.86 -2.71 -11.52
CA ALA A 199 32.21 -3.89 -12.06
C ALA A 199 31.89 -4.89 -10.93
N LYS A 200 30.69 -5.48 -10.99
CA LYS A 200 30.19 -6.47 -10.02
C LYS A 200 30.27 -6.06 -8.56
N SER A 201 29.94 -4.81 -8.25
CA SER A 201 30.05 -4.26 -6.89
C SER A 201 28.73 -3.88 -6.24
N LEU A 202 27.64 -3.75 -7.00
CA LEU A 202 26.40 -3.17 -6.49
C LEU A 202 25.21 -4.13 -6.58
N PRO A 203 24.37 -4.22 -5.53
CA PRO A 203 23.06 -4.84 -5.65
C PRO A 203 22.13 -3.99 -6.56
N ALA A 204 21.04 -4.60 -7.03
CA ALA A 204 20.02 -3.90 -7.80
C ALA A 204 18.71 -3.74 -7.00
N ILE A 205 18.03 -2.60 -7.17
CA ILE A 205 16.72 -2.31 -6.59
C ILE A 205 15.75 -1.77 -7.66
N LEU A 206 14.57 -2.38 -7.72
CA LEU A 206 13.46 -1.99 -8.59
C LEU A 206 12.30 -1.43 -7.75
N TRP A 207 11.86 -0.22 -8.08
CA TRP A 207 10.73 0.45 -7.44
C TRP A 207 9.50 0.39 -8.36
N VAL A 208 8.40 -0.13 -7.83
CA VAL A 208 7.15 -0.34 -8.57
C VAL A 208 5.96 0.35 -7.91
N HIS A 209 5.08 0.87 -8.75
CA HIS A 209 4.14 1.93 -8.37
C HIS A 209 2.74 1.40 -8.04
N GLY A 210 2.08 2.04 -7.06
CA GLY A 210 0.65 1.91 -6.82
C GLY A 210 -0.19 2.32 -8.04
N ALA A 211 -1.49 2.00 -8.04
CA ALA A 211 -2.37 2.25 -9.19
C ALA A 211 -2.40 3.72 -9.61
N GLY A 212 -2.68 3.97 -10.89
CA GLY A 212 -2.77 5.32 -11.46
C GLY A 212 -1.87 5.51 -12.68
N VAL A 213 -2.07 6.63 -13.36
CA VAL A 213 -1.37 7.01 -14.60
C VAL A 213 -0.48 8.20 -14.28
N ARG A 214 0.84 8.01 -14.28
CA ARG A 214 1.82 9.02 -13.90
C ARG A 214 3.22 8.67 -14.40
N SER A 215 4.12 9.64 -14.33
CA SER A 215 5.57 9.45 -14.51
C SER A 215 6.16 8.48 -13.48
N SER A 216 7.31 7.91 -13.81
CA SER A 216 8.24 7.34 -12.84
C SER A 216 8.75 8.42 -11.87
N ALA A 217 9.22 8.00 -10.69
CA ALA A 217 9.76 8.86 -9.64
C ALA A 217 11.29 8.86 -9.63
N LEU A 218 11.90 9.93 -10.14
CA LEU A 218 13.36 10.13 -10.12
C LEU A 218 13.95 10.05 -8.70
N GLY A 219 13.19 10.52 -7.69
CA GLY A 219 13.62 10.48 -6.30
C GLY A 219 13.90 9.07 -5.77
N ASN A 220 13.16 8.05 -6.22
CA ASN A 220 13.41 6.66 -5.83
C ASN A 220 14.67 6.09 -6.50
N ALA A 221 14.84 6.37 -7.80
CA ALA A 221 16.05 6.02 -8.54
C ALA A 221 17.30 6.60 -7.85
N VAL A 222 17.29 7.92 -7.56
CA VAL A 222 18.38 8.58 -6.84
C VAL A 222 18.56 8.02 -5.43
N LYS A 223 17.48 7.80 -4.66
CA LYS A 223 17.57 7.27 -3.29
C LYS A 223 18.32 5.95 -3.22
N GLY A 224 17.99 4.99 -4.10
CA GLY A 224 18.70 3.71 -4.13
C GLY A 224 20.16 3.89 -4.57
N ALA A 225 20.42 4.73 -5.58
CA ALA A 225 21.76 5.01 -6.08
C ALA A 225 22.67 5.64 -5.01
N SER A 226 22.20 6.67 -4.29
CA SER A 226 22.93 7.31 -3.19
C SER A 226 23.19 6.35 -2.01
N ASN A 227 22.53 5.19 -1.97
CA ASN A 227 22.75 4.12 -0.99
C ASN A 227 23.53 2.93 -1.59
N GLY A 228 24.28 3.15 -2.67
CA GLY A 228 25.18 2.15 -3.24
C GLY A 228 24.47 1.01 -3.96
N MET A 229 23.42 1.31 -4.73
CA MET A 229 22.67 0.31 -5.50
C MET A 229 22.45 0.77 -6.94
N LEU A 230 22.31 -0.18 -7.86
CA LEU A 230 21.70 0.07 -9.17
C LEU A 230 20.19 0.23 -8.98
N SER A 231 19.65 1.42 -9.20
CA SER A 231 18.30 1.74 -8.74
C SER A 231 17.41 2.21 -9.88
N MET A 232 16.36 1.44 -10.18
CA MET A 232 15.41 1.77 -11.24
C MET A 232 14.00 1.91 -10.68
N ASP A 233 13.35 3.03 -10.94
CA ASP A 233 11.93 3.22 -10.69
C ASP A 233 11.19 3.19 -12.03
N ILE A 234 10.11 2.42 -12.15
CA ILE A 234 9.38 2.30 -13.42
C ILE A 234 7.93 2.76 -13.27
N ASN A 235 7.40 3.43 -14.29
CA ASN A 235 5.96 3.67 -14.35
C ASN A 235 5.21 2.43 -14.86
N ALA A 236 3.96 2.28 -14.44
CA ALA A 236 3.16 1.08 -14.68
C ALA A 236 2.86 0.80 -16.17
N HIS A 237 2.93 1.82 -17.03
CA HIS A 237 2.25 1.85 -18.33
C HIS A 237 3.20 1.91 -19.53
N GLY A 238 4.51 2.06 -19.30
CA GLY A 238 5.47 2.30 -20.39
C GLY A 238 5.38 3.71 -20.98
N LEU A 239 4.93 4.69 -20.20
CA LEU A 239 4.71 6.07 -20.65
C LEU A 239 6.01 6.87 -20.65
N PRO A 240 6.15 7.89 -21.51
CA PRO A 240 7.22 8.87 -21.37
C PRO A 240 7.23 9.51 -19.97
N ASN A 241 8.41 9.68 -19.38
CA ASN A 241 8.57 10.30 -18.07
C ASN A 241 8.73 11.83 -18.18
N GLY A 242 8.55 12.54 -17.07
CA GLY A 242 8.78 13.98 -16.98
C GLY A 242 7.80 14.85 -17.78
N LYS A 243 6.67 14.31 -18.23
CA LYS A 243 5.62 15.10 -18.89
C LYS A 243 4.83 15.94 -17.86
N PRO A 244 4.16 17.03 -18.30
CA PRO A 244 3.28 17.80 -17.41
C PRO A 244 2.15 16.95 -16.84
N ALA A 245 1.63 17.32 -15.65
CA ALA A 245 0.54 16.59 -15.00
C ALA A 245 -0.70 16.40 -15.90
N GLN A 246 -1.00 17.40 -16.76
CA GLN A 246 -2.10 17.37 -17.71
C GLN A 246 -1.99 16.22 -18.72
N TYR A 247 -0.78 15.90 -19.20
CA TYR A 247 -0.55 14.77 -20.12
C TYR A 247 -0.99 13.44 -19.50
N TYR A 248 -0.63 13.20 -18.24
CA TYR A 248 -1.02 11.98 -17.54
C TYR A 248 -2.51 11.95 -17.21
N LYS A 249 -3.09 13.11 -16.88
CA LYS A 249 -4.53 13.25 -16.64
C LYS A 249 -5.35 12.90 -17.90
N GLU A 250 -4.97 13.43 -19.06
CA GLU A 250 -5.65 13.13 -20.34
C GLU A 250 -5.59 11.63 -20.68
N LEU A 251 -4.45 10.98 -20.42
CA LEU A 251 -4.35 9.53 -20.58
C LEU A 251 -5.23 8.77 -19.59
N ALA A 252 -5.28 9.20 -18.33
CA ALA A 252 -6.11 8.58 -17.29
C ALA A 252 -7.62 8.68 -17.60
N ASP A 253 -8.04 9.83 -18.13
CA ASP A 253 -9.44 10.10 -18.47
C ASP A 253 -9.83 9.55 -19.86
N GLY A 254 -8.85 9.31 -20.72
CA GLY A 254 -9.01 8.76 -22.07
C GLY A 254 -8.51 7.32 -22.19
N LYS A 255 -7.39 7.11 -22.91
CA LYS A 255 -6.92 5.78 -23.35
C LYS A 255 -6.73 4.76 -22.22
N LEU A 256 -6.35 5.19 -21.02
CA LEU A 256 -6.10 4.31 -19.87
C LEU A 256 -7.25 4.31 -18.87
N LYS A 257 -8.40 4.90 -19.20
CA LYS A 257 -9.58 4.87 -18.34
C LYS A 257 -10.03 3.42 -18.14
N GLY A 258 -9.98 2.96 -16.90
CA GLY A 258 -10.40 1.58 -16.57
C GLY A 258 -9.39 0.49 -16.91
N TYR A 259 -8.14 0.82 -17.26
CA TYR A 259 -7.08 -0.14 -17.67
C TYR A 259 -6.98 -1.40 -16.79
N ARG A 260 -7.31 -1.27 -15.50
CA ARG A 260 -7.23 -2.31 -14.46
C ARG A 260 -8.09 -3.55 -14.79
N GLN A 261 -9.17 -3.35 -15.53
CA GLN A 261 -10.12 -4.40 -15.93
C GLN A 261 -10.01 -4.76 -17.41
N GLU A 262 -9.09 -4.13 -18.15
CA GLU A 262 -8.93 -4.36 -19.58
C GLU A 262 -8.45 -5.79 -19.86
N GLY A 263 -9.22 -6.51 -20.69
CA GLY A 263 -8.92 -7.88 -21.11
C GLY A 263 -9.08 -8.94 -20.02
N ARG A 264 -9.75 -8.63 -18.90
CA ARG A 264 -9.89 -9.52 -17.73
C ARG A 264 -10.56 -10.87 -18.02
N GLU A 265 -11.23 -11.02 -19.15
CA GLU A 265 -11.85 -12.27 -19.60
C GLU A 265 -10.84 -13.22 -20.28
N SER A 266 -9.57 -12.85 -20.39
CA SER A 266 -8.55 -13.67 -21.05
C SER A 266 -7.18 -13.51 -20.41
N ARG A 267 -6.56 -14.63 -19.99
CA ARG A 267 -5.19 -14.66 -19.47
C ARG A 267 -4.15 -14.06 -20.42
N ASP A 268 -4.42 -14.10 -21.73
CA ASP A 268 -3.55 -13.58 -22.78
C ASP A 268 -3.73 -12.09 -23.04
N LYS A 269 -4.90 -11.52 -22.73
CA LYS A 269 -5.24 -10.12 -23.03
C LYS A 269 -5.30 -9.22 -21.81
N VAL A 270 -5.39 -9.80 -20.61
CA VAL A 270 -5.48 -9.04 -19.36
C VAL A 270 -4.29 -8.11 -19.21
N TYR A 271 -4.56 -6.83 -18.92
CA TYR A 271 -3.56 -5.77 -18.85
C TYR A 271 -2.35 -6.11 -17.97
N PHE A 272 -2.59 -6.79 -16.83
CA PHE A 272 -1.54 -7.15 -15.88
C PHE A 272 -0.48 -8.11 -16.47
N ARG A 273 -0.81 -8.89 -17.51
CA ARG A 273 0.17 -9.71 -18.23
C ARG A 273 1.33 -8.87 -18.76
N GLY A 274 1.01 -7.79 -19.48
CA GLY A 274 2.01 -6.87 -20.03
C GLY A 274 2.79 -6.12 -18.94
N MET A 275 2.11 -5.74 -17.85
CA MET A 275 2.75 -5.14 -16.68
C MET A 275 3.81 -6.07 -16.08
N PHE A 276 3.51 -7.35 -15.91
CA PHE A 276 4.44 -8.29 -15.30
C PHE A 276 5.61 -8.65 -16.22
N LEU A 277 5.41 -8.68 -17.54
CA LEU A 277 6.51 -8.81 -18.49
C LEU A 277 7.48 -7.62 -18.44
N ARG A 278 6.97 -6.40 -18.19
CA ARG A 278 7.82 -5.23 -17.94
C ARG A 278 8.64 -5.37 -16.65
N LEU A 279 8.17 -6.09 -15.63
CA LEU A 279 8.96 -6.39 -14.43
C LEU A 279 10.17 -7.25 -14.77
N VAL A 280 9.96 -8.36 -15.50
CA VAL A 280 11.04 -9.26 -15.94
C VAL A 280 12.04 -8.49 -16.82
N ARG A 281 11.55 -7.69 -17.77
CA ARG A 281 12.39 -6.87 -18.64
C ARG A 281 13.19 -5.80 -17.89
N ALA A 282 12.62 -5.19 -16.85
CA ALA A 282 13.34 -4.23 -16.00
C ALA A 282 14.45 -4.92 -15.20
N ILE A 283 14.19 -6.14 -14.70
CA ILE A 283 15.21 -6.97 -14.04
C ILE A 283 16.30 -7.39 -15.03
N ASP A 284 15.97 -7.75 -16.27
CA ASP A 284 16.95 -8.03 -17.32
C ASP A 284 17.87 -6.82 -17.54
N PHE A 285 17.31 -5.62 -17.66
CA PHE A 285 18.10 -4.39 -17.80
C PHE A 285 19.00 -4.12 -16.60
N LEU A 286 18.47 -4.22 -15.36
CA LEU A 286 19.25 -4.00 -14.14
C LEU A 286 20.40 -5.01 -14.01
N THR A 287 20.13 -6.27 -14.30
CA THR A 287 21.10 -7.37 -14.15
C THR A 287 22.04 -7.52 -15.34
N SER A 288 21.81 -6.80 -16.44
CA SER A 288 22.78 -6.68 -17.53
C SER A 288 23.83 -5.60 -17.31
N GLN A 289 23.66 -4.74 -16.30
CA GLN A 289 24.63 -3.67 -16.02
C GLN A 289 25.95 -4.27 -15.50
N PRO A 290 27.11 -3.79 -15.97
CA PRO A 290 28.40 -4.36 -15.57
C PRO A 290 28.69 -4.23 -14.07
N GLU A 291 28.06 -3.26 -13.39
CA GLU A 291 28.23 -3.00 -11.96
C GLU A 291 27.39 -3.94 -11.08
N TRP A 292 26.42 -4.67 -11.64
CA TRP A 292 25.57 -5.58 -10.86
C TRP A 292 26.39 -6.70 -10.24
N ASP A 293 26.22 -6.91 -8.93
CA ASP A 293 26.97 -7.88 -8.11
C ASP A 293 26.76 -9.35 -8.49
N GLY A 294 25.86 -9.64 -9.44
CA GLY A 294 25.58 -10.98 -9.92
C GLY A 294 24.63 -11.79 -9.04
N LYS A 295 24.14 -11.24 -7.92
CA LYS A 295 23.39 -12.01 -6.92
C LYS A 295 22.22 -11.30 -6.26
N THR A 296 22.24 -9.98 -6.09
CA THR A 296 21.23 -9.27 -5.29
C THR A 296 20.30 -8.45 -6.17
N VAL A 297 19.01 -8.82 -6.16
CA VAL A 297 17.92 -8.00 -6.73
C VAL A 297 16.83 -7.83 -5.70
N ILE A 298 16.33 -6.60 -5.57
CA ILE A 298 15.35 -6.18 -4.57
C ILE A 298 14.19 -5.50 -5.29
N VAL A 299 12.96 -5.78 -4.85
CA VAL A 299 11.76 -5.12 -5.41
C VAL A 299 10.92 -4.51 -4.29
N ILE A 300 10.60 -3.22 -4.41
CA ILE A 300 9.79 -2.48 -3.45
C ILE A 300 8.53 -1.94 -4.11
N GLY A 301 7.38 -2.14 -3.48
CA GLY A 301 6.12 -1.56 -3.94
C GLY A 301 5.01 -1.51 -2.89
N HIS A 302 4.00 -0.70 -3.18
CA HIS A 302 2.83 -0.52 -2.31
C HIS A 302 1.52 -0.56 -3.12
N SER A 303 0.44 -1.13 -2.60
CA SER A 303 -0.84 -1.32 -3.31
C SER A 303 -0.63 -2.12 -4.61
N GLN A 304 -0.97 -1.59 -5.79
CA GLN A 304 -0.63 -2.21 -7.08
C GLN A 304 0.88 -2.49 -7.23
N GLY A 305 1.73 -1.64 -6.64
CA GLY A 305 3.17 -1.89 -6.57
C GLY A 305 3.51 -3.08 -5.70
N GLY A 306 2.77 -3.30 -4.61
CA GLY A 306 2.96 -4.46 -3.74
C GLY A 306 2.64 -5.78 -4.46
N GLY A 307 1.57 -5.79 -5.26
CA GLY A 307 1.24 -6.91 -6.15
C GLY A 307 2.31 -7.15 -7.22
N GLN A 308 2.83 -6.08 -7.84
CA GLN A 308 3.98 -6.19 -8.76
C GLN A 308 5.22 -6.76 -8.08
N ALA A 309 5.54 -6.35 -6.86
CA ALA A 309 6.71 -6.86 -6.13
C ALA A 309 6.60 -8.37 -5.84
N LEU A 310 5.40 -8.85 -5.50
CA LEU A 310 5.12 -10.29 -5.35
C LEU A 310 5.21 -11.02 -6.70
N ALA A 311 4.66 -10.46 -7.76
CA ALA A 311 4.73 -11.03 -9.11
C ALA A 311 6.18 -11.14 -9.61
N ALA A 312 7.00 -10.10 -9.41
CA ALA A 312 8.42 -10.12 -9.75
C ALA A 312 9.15 -11.27 -9.03
N GLY A 313 8.93 -11.42 -7.73
CA GLY A 313 9.53 -12.49 -6.93
C GLY A 313 9.12 -13.90 -7.33
N GLY A 314 7.89 -14.09 -7.82
CA GLY A 314 7.42 -15.39 -8.31
C GLY A 314 7.81 -15.69 -9.77
N LEU A 315 8.06 -14.66 -10.57
CA LEU A 315 8.45 -14.80 -11.99
C LEU A 315 9.95 -14.97 -12.19
N ASP A 316 10.75 -14.39 -11.30
CA ASP A 316 12.18 -14.23 -11.51
C ASP A 316 12.99 -14.64 -10.27
N ASN A 317 13.74 -15.74 -10.39
CA ASN A 317 14.56 -16.28 -9.31
C ASN A 317 15.75 -15.37 -8.93
N ARG A 318 16.07 -14.34 -9.72
CA ARG A 318 17.10 -13.34 -9.35
C ARG A 318 16.62 -12.43 -8.21
N VAL A 319 15.31 -12.29 -8.00
CA VAL A 319 14.77 -11.49 -6.90
C VAL A 319 15.08 -12.18 -5.56
N THR A 320 15.83 -11.48 -4.72
CA THR A 320 16.29 -11.97 -3.41
C THR A 320 15.53 -11.36 -2.23
N PHE A 321 14.93 -10.17 -2.42
CA PHE A 321 14.15 -9.49 -1.38
C PHE A 321 12.93 -8.76 -1.92
N ILE A 322 11.82 -8.82 -1.20
CA ILE A 322 10.54 -8.17 -1.53
C ILE A 322 10.10 -7.29 -0.36
N ALA A 323 9.87 -6.01 -0.60
CA ALA A 323 9.16 -5.13 0.33
C ALA A 323 7.81 -4.74 -0.26
N THR A 324 6.71 -5.21 0.34
CA THR A 324 5.37 -5.13 -0.25
C THR A 324 4.32 -4.62 0.74
N GLY A 325 3.76 -3.44 0.50
CA GLY A 325 2.81 -2.84 1.43
C GLY A 325 1.38 -2.87 0.91
N VAL A 326 0.42 -3.26 1.77
CA VAL A 326 -1.01 -3.46 1.46
C VAL A 326 -1.22 -3.99 0.04
N PRO A 327 -0.60 -5.14 -0.31
CA PRO A 327 -0.50 -5.55 -1.70
C PRO A 327 -1.87 -5.73 -2.34
N ALA A 328 -2.07 -5.00 -3.44
CA ALA A 328 -3.18 -5.22 -4.36
C ALA A 328 -2.84 -6.40 -5.30
N ILE A 329 -3.72 -6.70 -6.25
CA ILE A 329 -3.56 -7.79 -7.22
C ILE A 329 -3.52 -9.17 -6.53
N CYS A 330 -3.92 -9.26 -5.27
CA CYS A 330 -3.94 -10.50 -4.48
C CYS A 330 -5.38 -10.98 -4.28
N ASP A 331 -5.63 -12.29 -4.34
CA ASP A 331 -6.88 -12.94 -3.98
C ASP A 331 -8.08 -12.42 -4.81
N HIS A 332 -7.91 -12.33 -6.13
CA HIS A 332 -8.95 -11.97 -7.09
C HIS A 332 -10.13 -12.94 -7.05
N SER A 333 -9.86 -14.20 -6.68
CA SER A 333 -10.84 -15.27 -6.49
C SER A 333 -11.44 -15.32 -5.08
N GLY A 334 -11.22 -14.31 -4.22
CA GLY A 334 -11.67 -14.30 -2.82
C GLY A 334 -13.14 -14.69 -2.61
N ARG A 335 -14.04 -14.25 -3.49
CA ARG A 335 -15.49 -14.55 -3.46
C ARG A 335 -15.80 -16.03 -3.66
N ALA A 336 -14.99 -16.75 -4.42
CA ALA A 336 -15.11 -18.20 -4.57
C ALA A 336 -14.80 -18.95 -3.26
N ALA A 337 -14.08 -18.31 -2.34
CA ALA A 337 -13.76 -18.83 -1.00
C ALA A 337 -14.54 -18.12 0.14
N GLY A 338 -15.63 -17.43 -0.18
CA GLY A 338 -16.44 -16.74 0.82
C GLY A 338 -15.75 -15.53 1.48
N ARG A 339 -14.77 -14.92 0.80
CA ARG A 339 -14.08 -13.69 1.21
C ARG A 339 -14.33 -12.57 0.19
N ILE A 340 -13.96 -11.35 0.54
CA ILE A 340 -13.98 -10.23 -0.43
C ILE A 340 -12.83 -10.41 -1.44
N ASN A 341 -13.06 -10.14 -2.73
CA ASN A 341 -11.98 -10.13 -3.73
C ASN A 341 -10.95 -9.05 -3.39
N GLY A 342 -9.67 -9.24 -3.67
CA GLY A 342 -8.70 -8.14 -3.60
C GLY A 342 -8.79 -7.18 -4.78
N TRP A 343 -8.22 -5.98 -4.64
CA TRP A 343 -8.18 -4.96 -5.70
C TRP A 343 -7.46 -5.47 -6.95
N PRO A 344 -7.92 -5.16 -8.19
CA PRO A 344 -8.98 -4.22 -8.53
C PRO A 344 -10.39 -4.83 -8.56
N LYS A 345 -10.60 -5.97 -7.90
CA LYS A 345 -11.81 -6.80 -8.04
C LYS A 345 -11.93 -7.27 -9.49
N LEU A 346 -10.88 -7.93 -9.99
CA LEU A 346 -10.77 -8.35 -11.39
C LEU A 346 -11.91 -9.29 -11.80
N VAL A 347 -12.36 -10.13 -10.87
CA VAL A 347 -13.50 -11.04 -11.03
C VAL A 347 -14.77 -10.37 -10.53
N GLU A 348 -15.72 -10.17 -11.43
CA GLU A 348 -17.06 -9.73 -11.08
C GLU A 348 -17.83 -10.81 -10.33
N THR A 349 -18.81 -10.36 -9.55
CA THR A 349 -19.73 -11.23 -8.83
C THR A 349 -21.14 -10.88 -9.25
N GLY A 350 -21.88 -11.88 -9.73
CA GLY A 350 -23.28 -11.74 -10.12
C GLY A 350 -24.20 -11.42 -8.93
N ALA A 351 -25.46 -11.10 -9.21
CA ALA A 351 -26.46 -10.82 -8.18
C ALA A 351 -26.75 -12.04 -7.28
N ASP A 352 -26.50 -13.25 -7.78
CA ASP A 352 -26.57 -14.51 -7.02
C ASP A 352 -25.36 -14.74 -6.11
N GLY A 353 -24.41 -13.79 -6.08
CA GLY A 353 -23.20 -13.85 -5.29
C GLY A 353 -22.11 -14.74 -5.87
N LYS A 354 -22.26 -15.30 -7.08
CA LYS A 354 -21.27 -16.18 -7.70
C LYS A 354 -20.26 -15.38 -8.55
N PRO A 355 -18.98 -15.77 -8.57
CA PRO A 355 -17.98 -15.16 -9.42
C PRO A 355 -18.23 -15.48 -10.91
N ASP A 356 -17.92 -14.55 -11.80
CA ASP A 356 -17.90 -14.82 -13.25
C ASP A 356 -16.83 -15.89 -13.56
N PRO A 357 -17.19 -17.04 -14.15
CA PRO A 357 -16.26 -18.16 -14.32
C PRO A 357 -15.13 -17.86 -15.31
N THR A 358 -15.40 -17.07 -16.36
CA THR A 358 -14.40 -16.71 -17.38
C THR A 358 -13.35 -15.77 -16.79
N GLN A 359 -13.79 -14.75 -16.05
CA GLN A 359 -12.89 -13.82 -15.37
C GLN A 359 -12.13 -14.53 -14.24
N LEU A 360 -12.77 -15.48 -13.54
CA LEU A 360 -12.14 -16.27 -12.48
C LEU A 360 -10.96 -17.10 -13.02
N GLU A 361 -11.14 -17.77 -14.15
CA GLU A 361 -10.08 -18.53 -14.82
C GLU A 361 -8.92 -17.64 -15.27
N ALA A 362 -9.22 -16.53 -15.95
CA ALA A 362 -8.21 -15.60 -16.44
C ALA A 362 -7.44 -14.91 -15.29
N ALA A 363 -8.13 -14.50 -14.24
CA ALA A 363 -7.54 -13.84 -13.08
C ALA A 363 -6.51 -14.71 -12.36
N ALA A 364 -6.68 -16.03 -12.37
CA ALA A 364 -5.75 -16.96 -11.72
C ALA A 364 -4.31 -16.87 -12.28
N TYR A 365 -4.13 -16.43 -13.52
CA TYR A 365 -2.79 -16.27 -14.13
C TYR A 365 -2.11 -14.96 -13.76
N VAL A 366 -2.85 -13.99 -13.23
CA VAL A 366 -2.33 -12.67 -12.84
C VAL A 366 -2.52 -12.35 -11.36
N ASP A 367 -3.03 -13.30 -10.57
CA ASP A 367 -3.18 -13.14 -9.12
C ASP A 367 -1.82 -13.30 -8.41
N ALA A 368 -1.39 -12.23 -7.73
CA ALA A 368 -0.17 -12.14 -6.94
C ALA A 368 -0.02 -13.25 -5.88
N VAL A 369 -1.13 -13.83 -5.39
CA VAL A 369 -1.06 -14.98 -4.45
C VAL A 369 -0.42 -16.21 -5.10
N ASN A 370 -0.64 -16.42 -6.39
CA ASN A 370 -0.09 -17.57 -7.12
C ASN A 370 1.40 -17.40 -7.39
N PHE A 371 1.86 -16.17 -7.63
CA PHE A 371 3.29 -15.85 -7.70
C PHE A 371 3.98 -15.99 -6.34
N ALA A 372 3.32 -15.61 -5.25
CA ALA A 372 3.87 -15.74 -3.90
C ALA A 372 4.22 -17.20 -3.53
N THR A 373 3.49 -18.19 -4.08
CA THR A 373 3.82 -19.63 -3.87
C THR A 373 5.18 -20.04 -4.45
N ARG A 374 5.72 -19.26 -5.40
CA ARG A 374 6.99 -19.49 -6.11
C ARG A 374 8.11 -18.57 -5.63
N ALA A 375 7.78 -17.50 -4.91
CA ALA A 375 8.76 -16.52 -4.44
C ALA A 375 9.65 -17.10 -3.33
N LYS A 376 10.94 -17.30 -3.67
CA LYS A 376 12.00 -17.73 -2.75
C LYS A 376 12.67 -16.58 -2.01
N ALA A 377 12.42 -15.34 -2.44
CA ALA A 377 12.94 -14.13 -1.83
C ALA A 377 12.50 -13.99 -0.36
N ASP A 378 13.38 -13.40 0.44
CA ASP A 378 13.01 -12.90 1.77
C ASP A 378 12.05 -11.71 1.62
N ALA A 379 11.18 -11.47 2.61
CA ALA A 379 10.10 -10.52 2.44
C ALA A 379 9.72 -9.75 3.71
N ILE A 380 9.38 -8.48 3.53
CA ILE A 380 8.64 -7.66 4.51
C ILE A 380 7.33 -7.19 3.90
N MET A 381 6.24 -7.42 4.63
CA MET A 381 4.90 -7.00 4.22
C MET A 381 4.28 -6.02 5.21
N SER A 382 3.46 -5.07 4.77
CA SER A 382 2.58 -4.31 5.67
C SER A 382 1.11 -4.54 5.34
N VAL A 383 0.24 -4.48 6.35
CA VAL A 383 -1.21 -4.71 6.19
C VAL A 383 -2.01 -3.80 7.12
N GLY A 384 -3.11 -3.25 6.60
CA GLY A 384 -4.09 -2.48 7.36
C GLY A 384 -5.34 -3.31 7.63
N PHE A 385 -5.75 -3.49 8.89
CA PHE A 385 -6.88 -4.38 9.20
C PHE A 385 -8.25 -3.79 8.86
N ILE A 386 -8.31 -2.50 8.53
CA ILE A 386 -9.55 -1.84 8.08
C ILE A 386 -9.47 -1.40 6.62
N ASP A 387 -8.45 -1.85 5.87
CA ASP A 387 -8.28 -1.56 4.45
C ASP A 387 -9.43 -2.19 3.64
N ALA A 388 -10.29 -1.35 3.05
CA ALA A 388 -11.38 -1.81 2.19
C ALA A 388 -10.98 -1.91 0.70
N VAL A 389 -9.81 -1.36 0.33
CA VAL A 389 -9.26 -1.39 -1.03
C VAL A 389 -8.50 -2.69 -1.22
N CYS A 390 -7.48 -2.94 -0.40
CA CYS A 390 -6.69 -4.17 -0.36
C CYS A 390 -6.98 -4.90 0.97
N PRO A 391 -8.06 -5.70 1.03
CA PRO A 391 -8.51 -6.30 2.28
C PRO A 391 -7.42 -7.09 2.98
N PRO A 392 -7.35 -7.05 4.32
CA PRO A 392 -6.31 -7.76 5.06
C PRO A 392 -6.34 -9.27 4.77
N SER A 393 -7.51 -9.85 4.48
CA SER A 393 -7.62 -11.24 4.04
C SER A 393 -6.89 -11.52 2.73
N SER A 394 -6.93 -10.62 1.75
CA SER A 394 -6.20 -10.79 0.49
C SER A 394 -4.69 -10.64 0.68
N CYS A 395 -4.26 -9.72 1.55
CA CYS A 395 -2.84 -9.53 1.86
C CYS A 395 -2.28 -10.78 2.58
N TYR A 396 -2.99 -11.29 3.58
CA TYR A 396 -2.59 -12.51 4.28
C TYR A 396 -2.64 -13.76 3.38
N ALA A 397 -3.61 -13.86 2.47
CA ALA A 397 -3.64 -14.95 1.49
C ALA A 397 -2.32 -15.02 0.70
N ALA A 398 -1.75 -13.87 0.28
CA ALA A 398 -0.45 -13.81 -0.37
C ALA A 398 0.72 -14.07 0.61
N TYR A 399 0.73 -13.40 1.77
CA TYR A 399 1.77 -13.54 2.78
C TYR A 399 1.99 -14.99 3.20
N ASN A 400 0.90 -15.74 3.39
CA ASN A 400 0.94 -17.13 3.83
C ASN A 400 1.62 -18.05 2.81
N GLN A 401 1.64 -17.69 1.52
CA GLN A 401 2.28 -18.48 0.46
C GLN A 401 3.79 -18.26 0.31
N LEU A 402 4.31 -17.10 0.74
CA LEU A 402 5.73 -16.76 0.62
C LEU A 402 6.62 -17.83 1.28
N LYS A 403 7.72 -18.19 0.60
CA LYS A 403 8.62 -19.29 0.99
C LYS A 403 9.93 -18.85 1.65
N GLY A 404 10.41 -17.64 1.35
CA GLY A 404 11.58 -17.06 2.02
C GLY A 404 11.29 -16.64 3.46
N LYS A 405 12.31 -16.16 4.17
CA LYS A 405 12.11 -15.56 5.50
C LYS A 405 11.18 -14.37 5.36
N LYS A 406 10.15 -14.30 6.19
CA LYS A 406 9.10 -13.29 6.04
C LYS A 406 8.73 -12.66 7.37
N GLN A 407 8.45 -11.36 7.31
CA GLN A 407 7.96 -10.53 8.41
C GLN A 407 6.77 -9.70 7.95
N ILE A 408 5.85 -9.39 8.87
CA ILE A 408 4.66 -8.61 8.60
C ILE A 408 4.47 -7.49 9.63
N ILE A 409 4.20 -6.29 9.13
CA ILE A 409 3.86 -5.10 9.92
C ILE A 409 2.34 -4.97 9.93
N ASN A 410 1.72 -5.41 11.03
CA ASN A 410 0.29 -5.25 11.26
C ASN A 410 -0.03 -3.82 11.73
N LYS A 411 -1.01 -3.19 11.09
CA LYS A 411 -1.55 -1.87 11.48
C LYS A 411 -3.07 -1.97 11.68
N PRO A 412 -3.55 -2.32 12.88
CA PRO A 412 -4.97 -2.62 13.11
C PRO A 412 -5.96 -1.51 12.77
N LEU A 413 -5.56 -0.25 12.93
CA LEU A 413 -6.40 0.92 12.65
C LEU A 413 -6.10 1.57 11.29
N MET A 414 -5.24 0.96 10.48
CA MET A 414 -4.87 1.51 9.17
C MET A 414 -5.81 0.99 8.09
N GLY A 415 -6.34 1.93 7.29
CA GLY A 415 -7.02 1.63 6.02
C GLY A 415 -6.02 1.43 4.89
N HIS A 416 -6.36 1.94 3.69
CA HIS A 416 -5.44 1.90 2.55
C HIS A 416 -4.42 3.04 2.64
N ALA A 417 -3.25 2.80 3.24
CA ALA A 417 -2.23 3.82 3.44
C ALA A 417 -0.79 3.27 3.41
N ALA A 418 0.14 4.16 3.02
CA ALA A 418 1.58 3.95 3.00
C ALA A 418 2.27 4.95 3.95
N PRO A 419 2.15 4.78 5.28
CA PRO A 419 2.70 5.77 6.21
C PRO A 419 4.23 5.75 6.22
N ALA A 420 4.83 6.87 6.63
CA ALA A 420 6.28 7.09 6.56
C ALA A 420 7.09 6.05 7.36
N ASP A 421 6.56 5.56 8.47
CA ASP A 421 7.18 4.52 9.30
C ASP A 421 7.24 3.16 8.57
N VAL A 422 6.21 2.81 7.79
CA VAL A 422 6.24 1.61 6.92
C VAL A 422 7.28 1.77 5.81
N HIS A 423 7.32 2.94 5.16
CA HIS A 423 8.35 3.23 4.15
C HIS A 423 9.78 3.15 4.72
N LYS A 424 9.96 3.65 5.94
CA LYS A 424 11.23 3.56 6.66
C LYS A 424 11.59 2.11 6.95
N ALA A 425 10.68 1.34 7.56
CA ALA A 425 10.90 -0.06 7.90
C ALA A 425 11.25 -0.91 6.66
N PHE A 426 10.59 -0.68 5.53
CA PHE A 426 10.91 -1.37 4.28
C PHE A 426 12.32 -1.05 3.80
N PHE A 427 12.72 0.22 3.80
CA PHE A 427 14.05 0.61 3.35
C PHE A 427 15.16 0.18 4.32
N ASP A 428 14.91 0.21 5.62
CA ASP A 428 15.84 -0.32 6.63
C ASP A 428 16.07 -1.82 6.41
N ALA A 429 15.00 -2.60 6.17
CA ALA A 429 15.11 -4.03 5.88
C ALA A 429 15.85 -4.31 4.56
N VAL A 430 15.70 -3.45 3.56
CA VAL A 430 16.50 -3.50 2.32
C VAL A 430 17.99 -3.32 2.62
N LEU A 431 18.36 -2.31 3.40
CA LEU A 431 19.76 -2.05 3.75
C LEU A 431 20.34 -3.19 4.59
N GLU A 432 19.55 -3.80 5.47
CA GLU A 432 19.94 -5.00 6.22
C GLU A 432 20.18 -6.19 5.29
N HIS A 433 19.24 -6.48 4.39
CA HIS A 433 19.39 -7.57 3.41
C HIS A 433 20.62 -7.39 2.53
N VAL A 434 20.89 -6.17 2.04
CA VAL A 434 22.11 -5.87 1.26
C VAL A 434 23.38 -6.19 2.06
N LYS A 435 23.43 -5.81 3.35
CA LYS A 435 24.55 -6.14 4.23
C LYS A 435 24.70 -7.64 4.45
N GLU A 436 23.61 -8.39 4.51
CA GLU A 436 23.65 -9.85 4.63
C GLU A 436 24.16 -10.51 3.34
N GLN A 437 23.69 -10.07 2.17
CA GLN A 437 24.14 -10.63 0.89
C GLN A 437 25.61 -10.32 0.60
N ALA A 438 26.13 -9.18 1.06
CA ALA A 438 27.54 -8.84 0.92
C ALA A 438 28.49 -9.78 1.67
N LYS A 439 28.00 -10.52 2.68
CA LYS A 439 28.78 -11.49 3.47
C LYS A 439 28.81 -12.89 2.86
N LYS A 440 27.92 -13.19 1.92
CA LYS A 440 27.85 -14.45 1.16
C LYS A 440 28.67 -14.33 -0.11
#